data_AF-A0A943NRN6-F1
#
_entry.id   AF-A0A943NRN6-F1
#
_cell.length_a   1.000
_cell.length_b   1.000
_cell.length_c   1.000
_cell.angle_alpha   90.00
_cell.angle_beta   90.00
_cell.angle_gamma   90.00
#
_symmetry.space_group_name_H-M   'P 1'
#
loop_
_entity.id
_entity.type
_entity.pdbx_description
1 polymer ?
#
loop_
_entity_poly.entity_id
_entity_poly.type
_entity_poly.pdbx_seq_one_letter_code
_entity_poly.pdbx_strand_id
1 'polypeptide(L)'
;MKDRCVECRSCNVQEIDIWKDIEGYEERYRISNKGEVQYRENNDKEWKTKAQKLIKNIKKSGQGYYYVRLAKSGKKELKSVHRLVAKTFIDNPENKETVNHKNGDTACNCVDNLEWMTQKENNQAYENQKRNK
;
A
#
# COMPACT_ATOMS: atom_id res chain seq x y z
N MET A 1 -16.57 6.52 -10.33
CA MET A 1 -15.20 6.00 -10.10
C MET A 1 -15.35 4.53 -9.79
N LYS A 2 -14.64 3.63 -10.47
CA LYS A 2 -14.74 2.19 -10.18
C LYS A 2 -13.95 1.92 -8.90
N ASP A 3 -14.64 1.50 -7.85
CA ASP A 3 -14.01 1.07 -6.60
C ASP A 3 -13.06 -0.09 -6.87
N ARG A 4 -11.80 0.08 -6.48
CA ARG A 4 -10.68 -0.80 -6.87
C ARG A 4 -10.60 -2.11 -6.07
N CYS A 5 -11.45 -2.33 -5.05
CA CYS A 5 -11.37 -3.51 -4.17
C CYS A 5 -12.64 -4.42 -4.17
N VAL A 6 -13.62 -4.29 -5.09
CA VAL A 6 -14.98 -4.90 -4.89
C VAL A 6 -15.15 -6.34 -5.43
N GLU A 7 -14.13 -7.03 -5.92
CA GLU A 7 -14.32 -8.36 -6.54
C GLU A 7 -14.05 -9.56 -5.61
N CYS A 8 -14.38 -9.48 -4.32
CA CYS A 8 -14.40 -10.64 -3.43
C CYS A 8 -15.85 -10.98 -3.01
N ARG A 9 -16.53 -11.83 -3.78
CA ARG A 9 -17.95 -12.20 -3.60
C ARG A 9 -18.13 -13.47 -2.76
N SER A 10 -18.07 -13.40 -1.43
CA SER A 10 -18.69 -14.45 -0.60
C SER A 10 -19.20 -14.03 0.78
N CYS A 11 -18.92 -12.82 1.27
CA CYS A 11 -19.51 -12.31 2.52
C CYS A 11 -19.86 -10.84 2.32
N ASN A 12 -21.16 -10.52 2.34
CA ASN A 12 -21.67 -9.15 2.17
C ASN A 12 -21.50 -8.33 3.47
N VAL A 13 -20.27 -8.22 3.96
CA VAL A 13 -19.88 -7.21 4.94
C VAL A 13 -19.32 -6.08 4.11
N GLN A 14 -19.98 -4.92 4.09
CA GLN A 14 -19.33 -3.72 3.57
C GLN A 14 -18.07 -3.53 4.39
N GLU A 15 -16.90 -3.84 3.82
CA GLU A 15 -15.64 -3.66 4.53
C GLU A 15 -15.50 -2.20 4.92
N ILE A 16 -15.70 -1.94 6.21
CA ILE A 16 -15.48 -0.64 6.81
C ILE A 16 -14.01 -0.32 6.59
N ASP A 17 -13.73 0.86 6.03
CA ASP A 17 -12.37 1.33 5.89
C ASP A 17 -11.74 1.50 7.27
N ILE A 18 -10.74 0.67 7.56
CA ILE A 18 -9.97 0.79 8.80
C ILE A 18 -8.86 1.79 8.51
N TRP A 19 -8.84 2.88 9.27
CA TRP A 19 -7.82 3.91 9.19
C TRP A 19 -6.91 3.84 10.41
N LYS A 20 -5.59 3.83 10.18
CA LYS A 20 -4.57 3.87 11.22
C LYS A 20 -3.51 4.91 10.91
N ASP A 21 -2.96 5.52 11.95
CA ASP A 21 -1.85 6.46 11.80
C ASP A 21 -0.62 5.77 11.19
N ILE A 22 0.10 6.50 10.35
CA ILE A 22 1.34 5.99 9.76
C ILE A 22 2.45 6.16 10.79
N GLU A 23 3.13 5.06 11.12
CA GLU A 23 4.25 5.04 12.06
C GLU A 23 5.32 6.09 11.69
N GLY A 24 5.71 6.89 12.68
CA GLY A 24 6.62 8.02 12.54
C GLY A 24 5.99 9.28 11.95
N TYR A 25 4.69 9.27 11.64
CA TYR A 25 3.93 10.39 11.07
C TYR A 25 2.56 10.55 11.77
N GLU A 26 2.50 10.10 13.02
CA GLU A 26 1.32 10.11 13.88
C GLU A 26 0.69 11.49 13.92
N GLU A 27 -0.62 11.53 14.11
CA GLU A 27 -1.41 12.75 14.20
C GLU A 27 -1.40 13.65 12.95
N ARG A 28 -0.69 13.27 11.89
CA ARG A 28 -0.61 14.08 10.67
C ARG A 28 -0.97 13.30 9.43
N TYR A 29 -0.65 12.00 9.40
CA TYR A 29 -0.96 11.14 8.28
C TYR A 29 -1.52 9.80 8.76
N ARG A 30 -2.54 9.33 8.06
CA ARG A 30 -3.13 8.01 8.26
C ARG A 30 -3.32 7.29 6.95
N ILE A 31 -3.39 5.97 7.00
CA ILE A 31 -3.57 5.11 5.85
C ILE A 31 -4.72 4.13 6.09
N SER A 32 -5.50 3.85 5.05
CA SER A 32 -6.57 2.85 5.10
C SER A 32 -6.06 1.46 4.74
N ASN A 33 -6.79 0.43 5.16
CA ASN A 33 -6.59 -0.95 4.70
C ASN A 33 -6.76 -1.12 3.17
N LYS A 34 -7.33 -0.13 2.46
CA LYS A 34 -7.46 -0.11 0.99
C LYS A 34 -6.31 0.65 0.29
N GLY A 35 -5.34 1.16 1.04
CA GLY A 35 -4.20 1.90 0.51
C GLY A 35 -4.52 3.35 0.12
N GLU A 36 -5.49 3.95 0.78
CA GLU A 36 -5.74 5.39 0.69
C GLU A 36 -5.00 6.13 1.79
N VAL A 37 -4.44 7.29 1.47
CA VAL A 37 -3.67 8.08 2.44
C VAL A 37 -4.41 9.39 2.68
N GLN A 38 -4.53 9.76 3.94
CA GLN A 38 -5.07 11.05 4.35
C GLN A 38 -4.05 11.82 5.16
N TYR A 39 -4.23 13.14 5.19
CA TYR A 39 -3.46 14.03 6.03
C TYR A 39 -4.38 15.01 6.74
N ARG A 40 -3.90 15.57 7.85
CA ARG A 40 -4.49 16.75 8.47
C ARG A 40 -3.40 17.79 8.74
N GLU A 41 -3.81 19.04 8.79
CA GLU A 41 -2.92 20.14 9.19
C GLU A 41 -3.06 20.36 10.70
N ASN A 42 -2.08 21.02 11.31
CA ASN A 42 -2.11 21.26 12.74
C ASN A 42 -3.35 22.10 13.07
N ASN A 43 -4.14 21.64 14.05
CA ASN A 43 -5.42 22.20 14.50
C ASN A 43 -6.66 21.90 13.63
N ASP A 44 -6.50 21.26 12.47
CA ASP A 44 -7.64 20.79 11.67
C ASP A 44 -8.25 19.53 12.31
N LYS A 45 -9.56 19.53 12.52
CA LYS A 45 -10.32 18.33 12.93
C LYS A 45 -10.59 17.38 11.77
N GLU A 46 -10.44 17.86 10.53
CA GLU A 46 -10.82 17.15 9.32
C GLU A 46 -9.63 16.49 8.64
N TRP A 47 -9.85 15.27 8.15
CA TRP A 47 -8.88 14.55 7.33
C TRP A 47 -9.13 14.82 5.85
N LYS A 48 -8.06 15.17 5.15
CA LYS A 48 -8.06 15.46 3.71
C LYS A 48 -7.34 14.36 2.95
N THR A 49 -7.83 13.99 1.77
CA THR A 49 -7.17 12.98 0.92
C THR A 49 -5.81 13.47 0.46
N LYS A 50 -4.79 12.62 0.65
CA LYS A 50 -3.43 12.88 0.19
C LYS A 50 -3.24 12.32 -1.21
N ALA A 51 -2.79 13.17 -2.13
CA ALA A 51 -2.50 12.76 -3.50
C ALA A 51 -1.40 11.68 -3.54
N GLN A 52 -1.69 10.60 -4.26
CA GLN A 52 -0.78 9.48 -4.50
C GLN A 52 -0.39 9.48 -5.98
N LYS A 53 0.87 9.18 -6.27
CA LYS A 53 1.40 9.16 -7.64
C LYS A 53 1.78 7.74 -8.04
N LEU A 54 1.25 7.27 -9.17
CA LEU A 54 1.74 6.06 -9.81
C LEU A 54 3.09 6.35 -10.47
N ILE A 55 4.12 5.61 -10.06
CA ILE A 55 5.46 5.67 -10.66
C ILE A 55 5.71 4.35 -11.38
N LYS A 56 5.74 4.41 -12.72
CA LYS A 56 5.95 3.24 -13.58
C LYS A 56 7.44 2.96 -13.76
N ASN A 57 7.79 1.69 -13.79
CA ASN A 57 9.11 1.26 -14.24
C ASN A 57 9.10 1.12 -15.76
N ILE A 58 9.80 2.01 -16.45
CA ILE A 58 9.88 2.04 -17.91
C ILE A 58 10.46 0.73 -18.47
N LYS A 59 11.30 0.03 -17.70
CA LYS A 59 11.97 -1.22 -18.12
C LYS A 59 11.12 -2.49 -17.90
N LYS A 60 10.09 -2.44 -17.05
CA LYS A 60 9.24 -3.60 -16.71
C LYS A 60 7.80 -3.35 -17.13
N SER A 61 7.49 -3.58 -18.41
CA SER A 61 6.12 -3.74 -18.95
C SER A 61 5.10 -2.65 -18.57
N GLY A 62 5.54 -1.46 -18.16
CA GLY A 62 4.67 -0.40 -17.65
C GLY A 62 4.07 -0.63 -16.25
N GLN A 63 4.46 -1.69 -15.53
CA GLN A 63 4.06 -1.91 -14.14
C GLN A 63 4.68 -0.85 -13.23
N GLY A 64 3.93 -0.40 -12.23
CA GLY A 64 4.32 0.70 -11.37
C GLY A 64 3.73 0.58 -9.98
N TYR A 65 4.35 1.29 -9.04
CA TYR A 65 3.86 1.34 -7.66
C TYR A 65 3.31 2.72 -7.35
N TYR A 66 2.29 2.76 -6.50
CA TYR A 66 1.83 4.01 -5.92
C TYR A 66 2.78 4.48 -4.83
N TYR A 67 3.09 5.77 -4.87
CA TYR A 67 3.87 6.46 -3.87
C TYR A 67 3.11 7.67 -3.33
N VAL A 68 3.37 8.01 -2.07
CA VAL A 68 2.87 9.19 -1.40
C VAL A 68 4.04 10.02 -0.85
N ARG A 69 3.90 11.34 -0.90
CA ARG A 69 4.88 12.26 -0.32
C ARG A 69 4.42 12.67 1.09
N LEU A 70 5.15 12.23 2.10
CA LEU A 70 4.93 12.57 3.51
C LEU A 70 5.93 13.64 3.94
N ALA A 71 5.54 14.50 4.89
CA ALA A 71 6.42 15.55 5.40
C ALA A 71 6.59 15.44 6.91
N LYS A 72 7.83 15.43 7.37
CA LYS A 72 8.20 15.41 8.80
C LYS A 72 9.36 16.37 9.03
N SER A 73 9.24 17.24 10.02
CA SER A 73 10.31 18.17 10.43
C SER A 73 10.92 18.96 9.26
N GLY A 74 10.07 19.52 8.39
CA GLY A 74 10.51 20.30 7.21
C GLY A 74 11.02 19.48 6.03
N LYS A 75 11.25 18.18 6.17
CA LYS A 75 11.72 17.28 5.10
C LYS A 75 10.55 16.53 4.47
N LYS A 76 10.61 16.32 3.15
CA LYS A 76 9.62 15.57 2.39
C LYS A 76 10.23 14.24 1.95
N GLU A 77 9.54 13.14 2.26
CA GLU A 77 9.96 11.78 1.91
C GLU A 77 8.94 11.13 0.98
N LEU A 78 9.44 10.38 0.00
CA LEU A 78 8.60 9.59 -0.90
C LEU A 78 8.51 8.17 -0.34
N LYS A 79 7.30 7.71 -0.01
CA LYS A 79 7.05 6.38 0.57
C LYS A 79 6.14 5.57 -0.36
N SER A 80 6.42 4.28 -0.51
CA SER A 80 5.58 3.37 -1.30
C SER A 80 4.33 2.98 -0.53
N VAL A 81 3.17 3.05 -1.17
CA VAL A 81 1.86 2.88 -0.52
C VAL A 81 1.66 1.45 -0.03
N HIS A 82 1.93 0.43 -0.85
CA HIS A 82 1.83 -0.97 -0.45
C HIS A 82 2.66 -1.30 0.80
N ARG A 83 3.90 -0.78 0.93
CA ARG A 83 4.70 -0.99 2.15
C ARG A 83 4.12 -0.28 3.37
N LEU A 84 3.52 0.90 3.18
CA LEU A 84 2.86 1.60 4.29
C LEU A 84 1.67 0.78 4.78
N VAL A 85 0.84 0.24 3.87
CA VAL A 85 -0.28 -0.64 4.23
C VAL A 85 0.23 -1.88 4.96
N ALA A 86 1.20 -2.59 4.39
CA ALA A 86 1.74 -3.82 4.99
C ALA A 86 2.32 -3.56 6.39
N LYS A 87 3.10 -2.48 6.57
CA LYS A 87 3.64 -2.10 7.90
C LYS A 87 2.57 -1.76 8.92
N THR A 88 1.42 -1.25 8.48
CA THR A 88 0.37 -0.74 9.36
C THR A 88 -0.65 -1.83 9.76
N PHE A 89 -0.85 -2.82 8.88
CA PHE A 89 -1.93 -3.81 9.02
C PHE A 89 -1.48 -5.27 9.01
N ILE A 90 -0.23 -5.58 8.64
CA ILE A 90 0.26 -6.95 8.52
C ILE A 90 1.47 -7.12 9.42
N ASP A 91 1.33 -7.96 10.44
CA ASP A 91 2.44 -8.31 11.33
C ASP A 91 3.59 -8.96 10.52
N ASN A 92 4.82 -8.63 10.91
CA ASN A 92 6.02 -9.14 10.27
C ASN A 92 6.99 -9.75 11.30
N PRO A 93 6.58 -10.83 11.99
CA PRO A 93 7.40 -11.43 13.05
C PRO A 93 8.75 -11.95 12.55
N GLU A 94 8.84 -12.31 11.26
CA GLU A 94 10.05 -12.83 10.62
C GLU A 94 10.95 -11.72 10.02
N ASN A 95 10.59 -10.44 10.21
CA ASN A 95 11.34 -9.28 9.69
C ASN A 95 11.65 -9.34 8.19
N LYS A 96 10.72 -9.88 7.40
CA LYS A 96 10.83 -9.96 5.94
C LYS A 96 10.91 -8.57 5.33
N GLU A 97 11.77 -8.38 4.33
CA GLU A 97 12.11 -7.05 3.83
C GLU A 97 11.21 -6.55 2.69
N THR A 98 10.54 -7.47 2.00
CA THR A 98 9.77 -7.19 0.77
C THR A 98 8.29 -7.46 0.97
N VAL A 99 7.46 -6.74 0.21
CA VAL A 99 6.00 -6.90 0.21
C VAL A 99 5.58 -7.33 -1.18
N ASN A 100 4.84 -8.43 -1.26
CA ASN A 100 4.26 -8.94 -2.49
C ASN A 100 2.88 -8.36 -2.77
N HIS A 101 2.45 -8.41 -4.03
CA HIS A 101 1.05 -8.34 -4.43
C HIS A 101 0.61 -9.74 -4.86
N LYS A 102 -0.26 -10.40 -4.07
CA LYS A 102 -0.66 -11.80 -4.27
C LYS A 102 -1.27 -12.04 -5.65
N ASN A 103 -2.10 -11.12 -6.12
CA ASN A 103 -2.73 -11.18 -7.44
C ASN A 103 -1.85 -10.66 -8.59
N GLY A 104 -0.64 -10.17 -8.31
CA GLY A 104 0.27 -9.57 -9.29
C GLY A 104 -0.12 -8.16 -9.79
N ASP A 105 -1.24 -7.59 -9.34
CA ASP A 105 -1.65 -6.23 -9.63
C ASP A 105 -1.07 -5.24 -8.60
N THR A 106 0.00 -4.55 -9.01
CA THR A 106 0.72 -3.57 -8.19
C THR A 106 -0.08 -2.27 -7.95
N ALA A 107 -1.22 -2.08 -8.61
CA ALA A 107 -2.14 -0.98 -8.36
C ALA A 107 -3.12 -1.24 -7.21
N CYS A 108 -3.36 -2.52 -6.88
CA CYS A 108 -4.28 -2.96 -5.85
C CYS A 108 -3.55 -3.08 -4.50
N ASN A 109 -3.55 -2.00 -3.71
CA ASN A 109 -2.87 -1.93 -2.41
C ASN A 109 -3.78 -2.29 -1.22
N CYS A 110 -4.88 -3.03 -1.46
CA CYS A 110 -5.74 -3.50 -0.37
C CYS A 110 -4.95 -4.52 0.47
N VAL A 111 -5.07 -4.49 1.80
CA VAL A 111 -4.29 -5.30 2.74
C VAL A 111 -4.33 -6.79 2.40
N ASP A 112 -5.48 -7.31 1.98
CA ASP A 112 -5.65 -8.72 1.65
C ASP A 112 -4.85 -9.15 0.43
N ASN A 113 -4.52 -8.21 -0.46
CA ASN A 113 -3.68 -8.44 -1.62
C ASN A 113 -2.18 -8.38 -1.28
N LEU A 114 -1.81 -8.01 -0.05
CA LEU A 114 -0.42 -7.84 0.34
C LEU A 114 0.04 -8.95 1.28
N GLU A 115 1.33 -9.27 1.21
CA GLU A 115 1.99 -10.20 2.13
C GLU A 115 3.48 -9.86 2.24
N TRP A 116 4.06 -10.19 3.39
CA TRP A 116 5.49 -10.08 3.60
C TRP A 116 6.22 -11.27 2.99
N MET A 117 7.27 -11.01 2.22
CA MET A 117 8.12 -12.02 1.58
C MET A 117 9.60 -11.73 1.81
N THR A 118 10.39 -12.79 1.89
CA THR A 118 11.84 -12.74 1.77
C THR A 118 12.23 -12.41 0.32
N GLN A 119 13.44 -11.89 0.11
CA GLN A 119 13.93 -11.63 -1.24
C GLN A 119 13.96 -12.91 -2.10
N LYS A 120 14.26 -14.06 -1.49
CA LYS A 120 14.30 -15.36 -2.17
C LYS A 120 12.91 -15.79 -2.65
N GLU A 121 11.90 -15.72 -1.79
CA GLU A 121 10.50 -16.00 -2.14
C GLU A 121 10.01 -15.07 -3.26
N ASN A 122 10.33 -13.78 -3.17
CA ASN A 122 9.96 -12.80 -4.19
C ASN A 122 10.56 -13.10 -5.57
N ASN A 123 11.84 -13.46 -5.61
CA ASN A 123 12.49 -13.83 -6.86
C ASN A 123 11.87 -15.10 -7.46
N GLN A 124 11.55 -16.10 -6.63
CA GLN A 124 10.89 -17.32 -7.09
C GLN A 124 9.47 -17.05 -7.61
N ALA A 125 8.68 -16.26 -6.89
CA ALA A 125 7.33 -15.87 -7.32
C ALA A 125 7.38 -15.15 -8.68
N TYR A 126 8.32 -14.23 -8.87
CA TYR A 126 8.51 -13.52 -10.13
C TYR A 126 8.87 -14.45 -11.30
N GLU A 127 9.77 -15.42 -11.08
CA GLU A 127 10.13 -16.39 -12.12
C GLU A 127 8.96 -17.34 -12.46
N ASN A 128 8.16 -17.74 -11.46
CA ASN A 128 6.95 -18.52 -11.69
C ASN A 128 5.89 -17.74 -12.49
N GLN A 129 5.71 -16.45 -12.20
CA GLN A 129 4.80 -15.58 -12.95
C GLN A 129 5.23 -15.37 -14.41
N LYS A 130 6.54 -15.37 -14.71
CA LYS A 130 7.05 -15.34 -16.08
C LYS A 130 6.79 -16.64 -16.84
N ARG A 131 6.92 -17.79 -16.16
CA ARG A 131 6.71 -19.11 -16.79
C ARG A 131 5.26 -19.37 -17.16
N ASN A 132 4.32 -18.74 -16.44
CA ASN A 132 2.88 -18.89 -16.64
C ASN A 132 2.29 -17.80 -17.56
N LYS A 133 3.13 -16.99 -18.21
CA LYS A 133 2.77 -16.02 -19.25
C LYS A 133 3.22 -16.50 -20.61
#